data_AF-A0A9D1N8Q0-F1
#
_entry.id   AF-A0A9D1N8Q0-F1
#
_cell.length_a   1.000
_cell.length_b   1.000
_cell.length_c   1.000
_cell.angle_alpha   90.00
_cell.angle_beta   90.00
_cell.angle_gamma   90.00
#
_symmetry.space_group_name_H-M   'P 1'
#
loop_
_entity.id
_entity.type
_entity.pdbx_description
1 polymer ?
#
loop_
_entity_poly.entity_id
_entity_poly.type
_entity_poly.pdbx_seq_one_letter_code
_entity_poly.pdbx_strand_id
1 'polypeptide(L)'
;MADKKELYGYEEEDIITLEFDDGEDVECGILGVFDALDKEYIALNPLGTEDVYIYGYKDLDDEYELIDITDDDEFNKVVAEFEKLAVEEV
;
A
#
# COMPACT_ATOMS: atom_id res chain seq x y z
N MET A 1 -24.95 6.43 -17.89
CA MET A 1 -23.81 7.37 -17.90
C MET A 1 -23.30 7.33 -16.48
N ALA A 2 -22.41 6.37 -16.24
CA ALA A 2 -21.83 6.08 -14.94
C ALA A 2 -20.56 6.91 -14.83
N ASP A 3 -20.76 8.20 -14.59
CA ASP A 3 -19.68 9.15 -14.34
C ASP A 3 -19.71 9.43 -12.85
N LYS A 4 -19.16 8.50 -12.08
CA LYS A 4 -18.95 8.59 -10.63
C LYS A 4 -17.46 8.54 -10.26
N LYS A 5 -16.61 8.85 -11.24
CA LYS A 5 -15.15 8.71 -11.18
C LYS A 5 -14.42 9.97 -10.69
N GLU A 6 -15.14 11.05 -10.35
CA GLU A 6 -14.52 12.36 -10.11
C GLU A 6 -14.72 12.92 -8.67
N LEU A 7 -14.58 12.11 -7.60
CA LEU A 7 -14.81 12.62 -6.23
C LEU A 7 -13.60 12.65 -5.28
N TYR A 8 -12.51 11.96 -5.55
CA TYR A 8 -11.35 11.97 -4.64
C TYR A 8 -10.11 12.31 -5.44
N GLY A 9 -9.57 13.51 -5.25
CA GLY A 9 -8.41 14.07 -5.94
C GLY A 9 -7.07 13.39 -5.59
N TYR A 10 -7.02 12.07 -5.72
CA TYR A 10 -5.82 11.28 -5.91
C TYR A 10 -5.65 11.03 -7.40
N GLU A 11 -4.42 11.03 -7.90
CA GLU A 11 -4.16 10.57 -9.27
C GLU A 11 -4.53 9.07 -9.32
N GLU A 12 -5.21 8.63 -10.38
CA GLU A 12 -5.71 7.24 -10.50
C GLU A 12 -4.59 6.18 -10.39
N GLU A 13 -3.34 6.61 -10.48
CA GLU A 13 -2.13 5.77 -10.41
C GLU A 13 -1.75 5.41 -8.96
N ASP A 14 -2.23 6.16 -7.97
CA ASP A 14 -1.90 5.98 -6.54
C ASP A 14 -3.09 5.44 -5.72
N ILE A 15 -4.21 5.04 -6.33
CA ILE A 15 -5.30 4.33 -5.64
C ILE A 15 -5.41 2.92 -6.19
N ILE A 16 -5.34 1.93 -5.31
CA ILE A 16 -5.67 0.54 -5.62
C ILE A 16 -6.97 0.12 -4.96
N THR A 17 -7.70 -0.75 -5.64
CA THR A 17 -8.87 -1.43 -5.09
C THR A 17 -8.43 -2.78 -4.55
N LEU A 18 -8.47 -2.94 -3.23
CA LEU A 18 -8.23 -4.21 -2.57
C LEU A 18 -9.55 -4.97 -2.44
N GLU A 19 -9.64 -6.11 -3.12
CA GLU A 19 -10.74 -7.06 -2.98
C GLU A 19 -10.42 -8.00 -1.80
N PHE A 20 -11.15 -7.88 -0.70
CA PHE A 20 -11.03 -8.80 0.42
C PHE A 20 -11.81 -10.09 0.13
N ASP A 21 -11.39 -11.22 0.73
CA ASP A 21 -12.06 -12.53 0.60
C ASP A 21 -13.53 -12.52 1.09
N ASP A 22 -13.92 -11.50 1.87
CA ASP A 22 -15.31 -11.27 2.30
C ASP A 22 -16.21 -10.66 1.19
N GLY A 23 -15.61 -10.24 0.06
CA GLY A 23 -16.30 -9.61 -1.07
C GLY A 23 -16.51 -8.10 -0.92
N GLU A 24 -15.80 -7.45 0.00
CA GLU A 24 -15.72 -5.99 0.09
C GLU A 24 -14.53 -5.45 -0.70
N ASP A 25 -14.81 -4.50 -1.59
CA ASP A 25 -13.83 -3.67 -2.28
C ASP A 25 -13.49 -2.46 -1.40
N VAL A 26 -12.23 -2.33 -0.98
CA VAL A 26 -11.76 -1.15 -0.26
C VAL A 26 -10.80 -0.37 -1.16
N GLU A 27 -11.05 0.93 -1.29
CA GLU A 27 -10.15 1.86 -1.96
C GLU A 27 -9.01 2.24 -1.01
N CYS A 28 -7.78 1.89 -1.38
CA CYS A 28 -6.57 2.18 -0.63
C CYS A 28 -5.65 3.08 -1.46
N GLY A 29 -5.23 4.20 -0.89
CA GLY A 29 -4.18 5.04 -1.47
C GLY A 29 -2.80 4.41 -1.25
N ILE A 30 -2.04 4.16 -2.31
CA ILE A 30 -0.63 3.83 -2.24
C ILE A 30 0.11 5.07 -1.75
N LEU A 31 0.84 4.92 -0.64
CA LEU A 31 1.78 5.94 -0.15
C LEU A 31 3.15 5.78 -0.82
N GLY A 32 3.50 4.55 -1.19
CA GLY A 32 4.71 4.25 -1.95
C GLY A 32 5.07 2.77 -1.88
N VAL A 33 5.90 2.33 -2.83
CA VAL A 33 6.57 1.03 -2.83
C VAL A 33 8.06 1.22 -2.55
N PHE A 34 8.65 0.33 -1.76
CA PHE A 34 10.06 0.39 -1.42
C PHE A 34 10.62 -1.00 -1.12
N ASP A 35 11.91 -1.15 -1.37
CA ASP A 35 12.66 -2.36 -1.08
C ASP A 35 13.28 -2.29 0.32
N ALA A 36 13.04 -3.31 1.13
CA ALA A 36 13.66 -3.46 2.45
C ALA A 36 13.95 -4.94 2.69
N LEU A 37 14.94 -5.28 3.53
CA LEU A 37 15.16 -6.67 3.96
C LEU A 37 15.24 -7.72 2.82
N ASP A 38 15.74 -7.33 1.63
CA ASP A 38 15.81 -8.18 0.42
C ASP A 38 14.43 -8.60 -0.14
N LYS A 39 13.38 -7.83 0.18
CA LYS A 39 12.01 -7.99 -0.30
C LYS A 39 11.41 -6.63 -0.68
N GLU A 40 10.38 -6.64 -1.49
CA GLU A 40 9.62 -5.44 -1.84
C GLU A 40 8.45 -5.27 -0.86
N TYR A 41 8.13 -4.02 -0.52
CA TYR A 41 7.04 -3.66 0.37
C TYR A 41 6.24 -2.50 -0.23
N ILE A 42 4.97 -2.46 0.11
CA ILE A 42 4.03 -1.41 -0.28
C ILE A 42 3.37 -0.83 0.96
N ALA A 43 3.42 0.48 1.08
CA ALA A 43 2.68 1.23 2.09
C ALA A 43 1.36 1.71 1.48
N LEU A 44 0.26 1.36 2.14
CA LEU A 44 -1.11 1.64 1.73
C LEU A 44 -1.84 2.37 2.85
N ASN A 45 -2.69 3.32 2.50
CA ASN A 45 -3.59 4.02 3.42
C ASN A 45 -5.05 3.81 2.94
N PRO A 46 -5.89 3.08 3.68
CA PRO A 46 -7.29 2.94 3.35
C PRO A 46 -7.98 4.30 3.38
N LEU A 47 -8.70 4.63 2.31
CA LEU A 47 -9.41 5.90 2.24
C LEU A 47 -10.49 5.94 3.32
N GLY A 48 -10.32 6.84 4.29
CA GLY A 48 -11.22 7.00 5.43
C GLY A 48 -10.63 6.62 6.78
N THR A 49 -9.36 6.18 6.83
CA THR A 49 -8.59 6.09 8.08
C THR A 49 -7.33 6.98 8.03
N GLU A 50 -6.74 7.22 9.21
CA GLU A 50 -5.42 7.83 9.37
C GLU A 50 -4.32 6.76 9.50
N ASP A 51 -4.68 5.48 9.42
CA ASP A 51 -3.77 4.34 9.57
C ASP A 51 -3.05 3.97 8.27
N VAL A 52 -1.75 3.68 8.38
CA VAL A 52 -0.93 3.17 7.28
C VAL A 52 -0.71 1.67 7.48
N TYR A 53 -1.01 0.90 6.44
CA TYR A 53 -0.76 -0.53 6.37
C TYR A 53 0.44 -0.80 5.47
N ILE A 54 1.38 -1.60 5.94
CA ILE A 54 2.50 -2.04 5.12
C ILE A 54 2.40 -3.53 4.88
N TYR A 55 2.45 -3.90 3.59
CA TYR A 55 2.43 -5.27 3.13
C TYR A 55 3.69 -5.56 2.33
N GLY A 56 4.13 -6.82 2.31
CA GLY A 56 5.10 -7.28 1.33
C GLY A 56 4.47 -7.20 -0.06
N TYR A 57 5.11 -6.46 -0.95
CA TYR A 57 4.78 -6.44 -2.36
C TYR A 57 5.51 -7.60 -3.05
N LYS A 58 4.79 -8.37 -3.86
CA LYS A 58 5.40 -9.44 -4.63
C LYS A 58 4.85 -9.44 -6.04
N ASP A 59 5.71 -9.06 -6.97
CA ASP A 59 5.44 -9.10 -8.39
C ASP A 59 5.38 -10.56 -8.86
N LEU A 60 4.23 -10.98 -9.41
CA LEU A 60 4.06 -12.22 -10.14
C LEU A 60 3.85 -11.85 -11.62
N ASP A 61 4.31 -12.67 -12.56
CA ASP A 61 4.34 -12.38 -14.01
C ASP A 61 3.06 -11.72 -14.61
N ASP A 62 1.88 -11.97 -14.03
CA ASP A 62 0.59 -11.43 -14.49
C ASP A 62 -0.25 -10.77 -13.35
N GLU A 63 0.19 -10.84 -12.09
CA GLU A 63 -0.56 -10.41 -10.89
C GLU A 63 0.37 -9.89 -9.78
N TYR A 64 -0.15 -9.19 -8.78
CA TYR A 64 0.61 -8.81 -7.58
C TYR A 64 0.01 -9.48 -6.35
N GLU A 65 0.87 -9.96 -5.45
CA GLU A 65 0.45 -10.57 -4.19
C GLU A 65 0.90 -9.68 -3.02
N LEU A 66 -0.06 -9.27 -2.19
CA LEU A 66 0.21 -8.55 -0.95
C LEU A 66 0.34 -9.56 0.19
N ILE A 67 1.47 -9.50 0.89
CA ILE A 67 1.81 -10.42 1.97
C ILE A 67 1.76 -9.68 3.30
N ASP A 68 0.90 -10.15 4.20
CA ASP A 68 0.80 -9.63 5.57
C ASP A 68 2.09 -9.89 6.36
N ILE A 69 2.62 -8.83 6.98
CA ILE A 69 3.84 -8.93 7.79
C ILE A 69 3.44 -9.37 9.20
N THR A 70 3.48 -10.68 9.45
CA THR A 70 3.14 -11.25 10.76
C THR A 70 4.25 -11.11 11.82
N ASP A 71 5.44 -10.65 11.43
CA ASP A 71 6.58 -10.46 12.31
C ASP A 71 6.75 -8.98 12.66
N ASP A 72 6.52 -8.60 13.92
CA ASP A 72 6.64 -7.22 14.39
C ASP A 72 8.05 -6.63 14.17
N ASP A 73 9.12 -7.45 14.20
CA ASP A 73 10.50 -6.98 14.01
C ASP A 73 10.76 -6.67 12.53
N GLU A 74 10.21 -7.47 11.61
CA GLU A 74 10.16 -7.20 10.16
C GLU A 74 9.37 -5.91 9.90
N PHE A 75 8.14 -5.80 10.43
CA PHE A 75 7.28 -4.63 10.24
C PHE A 75 7.96 -3.35 10.72
N ASN A 76 8.52 -3.33 11.94
CA ASN A 76 9.19 -2.14 12.47
C ASN A 76 10.42 -1.72 11.63
N LYS A 77 11.18 -2.67 11.08
CA LYS A 77 12.32 -2.34 10.21
C LYS A 77 11.86 -1.75 8.89
N VAL A 78 10.82 -2.33 8.31
CA VAL A 78 10.22 -1.90 7.05
C VAL A 78 9.63 -0.49 7.20
N VAL A 79 8.88 -0.24 8.27
CA VAL A 79 8.39 1.10 8.64
C VAL A 79 9.55 2.07 8.82
N ALA A 80 10.60 1.69 9.57
CA ALA A 80 11.73 2.58 9.80
C ALA A 80 12.49 2.94 8.52
N GLU A 81 12.60 2.02 7.56
CA GLU A 81 13.18 2.32 6.24
C GLU A 81 12.25 3.23 5.42
N PHE A 82 10.95 2.98 5.41
CA PHE A 82 9.97 3.87 4.79
C PHE A 82 10.03 5.28 5.36
N GLU A 83 10.00 5.43 6.68
CA GLU A 83 10.10 6.73 7.35
C GLU A 83 11.41 7.44 7.01
N LYS A 84 12.54 6.73 6.95
CA LYS A 84 13.81 7.33 6.52
C LYS A 84 13.76 7.84 5.09
N LEU A 85 13.24 7.04 4.16
CA LEU A 85 13.12 7.40 2.75
C LEU A 85 12.17 8.59 2.57
N ALA A 86 11.03 8.59 3.27
CA ALA A 86 10.05 9.66 3.25
C ALA A 86 10.57 10.97 3.89
N VAL A 87 11.44 10.88 4.90
CA VAL A 87 12.03 12.04 5.58
C VAL A 87 13.23 12.63 4.82
N GLU A 88 13.92 11.84 3.99
CA GLU A 88 15.09 12.32 3.22
C GLU A 88 14.71 13.25 2.04
N GLU A 89 13.41 13.42 1.75
CA GLU A 89 12.91 14.32 0.70
C GLU A 89 12.47 15.73 1.20
N VAL A 90 12.92 16.17 2.39
CA VAL A 90 12.69 17.54 2.95
C VAL A 90 13.94 18.42 2.98
#